data_AF-M0IS05-F1
#
_entry.id   AF-M0IS05-F1
#
_cell.length_a   1.000
_cell.length_b   1.000
_cell.length_c   1.000
_cell.angle_alpha   90.00
_cell.angle_beta   90.00
_cell.angle_gamma   90.00
#
_symmetry.space_group_name_H-M   'P 1'
#
loop_
_entity.id
_entity.type
_entity.pdbx_description
1 polymer ?
#
loop_
_entity_poly.entity_id
_entity_poly.type
_entity_poly.pdbx_seq_one_letter_code
_entity_poly.pdbx_strand_id
1 'polypeptide(L)'
;MAGIVGEPNLQAYAPSNKLVPGQETALNVVVTNYGGDTEYRRFSSTESAATLSNQRRSQLETQVRSARNVRLTLKSKGAPVDVNTATLPIGDLPHATQRDAKFSVSVHENATPGTYEMKLVARYEHDESVRDNGDVKNEEDKKVKIPVTVVIEQAPRFEVVSVETNAQVGGTGTTTVTMRNVGTQTAFDSSVALSSENTDVTFGKAASASRYAGQWSVNETRRLEYETTVAPSAAAQSYSLSALVNYEDEDGVPTKSKKLTTGVRPLAEQSFVLDAEDSTLRVGRESTIQGTITNDGPQTAHDAVLVVSSKSPNTNIKETEYALGTLEIGDSSDFSFSVEMTDSADAGQRQLSYVVEYRNTNGDTQQSKSLLMNAEVKHKQNLFDVTPKSRSLEAGGSKVVTLVVTNNGDETYRNIDAEASADSPLSLADETAFIDELAPGESTEIPVELSASSSANLKTYSFDIDFQYENEDGEQKLSEQYPVPVEVTDSSGGGGLSMSLVGGILIVGLGIVGFLWYRR
;
A
#
# COMPACT_ATOMS: atom_id res chain seq x y z
N MET A 1 -81.26 34.70 29.39
CA MET A 1 -81.76 33.32 29.45
C MET A 1 -80.71 32.44 30.11
N ALA A 2 -81.15 31.38 30.79
CA ALA A 2 -80.29 30.34 31.35
C ALA A 2 -79.61 29.52 30.23
N GLY A 3 -78.68 28.64 30.59
CA GLY A 3 -77.98 27.79 29.65
C GLY A 3 -77.10 26.74 30.31
N ILE A 4 -76.36 26.01 29.49
CA ILE A 4 -75.46 24.93 29.92
C ILE A 4 -74.04 25.47 29.95
N VAL A 5 -73.35 25.23 31.06
CA VAL A 5 -71.91 25.46 31.24
C VAL A 5 -71.22 24.11 31.26
N GLY A 6 -70.05 23.99 30.65
CA GLY A 6 -69.25 22.78 30.69
C GLY A 6 -67.87 22.98 30.11
N GLU A 7 -67.04 21.94 30.19
CA GLU A 7 -65.69 21.96 29.65
C GLU A 7 -65.31 20.61 29.02
N PRO A 8 -64.43 20.59 28.00
CA PRO A 8 -63.78 19.37 27.56
C PRO A 8 -62.83 18.82 28.62
N ASN A 9 -62.74 17.49 28.72
CA ASN A 9 -61.80 16.79 29.60
C ASN A 9 -60.87 15.91 28.75
N LEU A 10 -59.73 16.48 28.37
CA LEU A 10 -58.75 15.81 27.53
C LEU A 10 -57.77 14.99 28.37
N GLN A 11 -57.65 13.71 28.03
CA GLN A 11 -56.61 12.81 28.54
C GLN A 11 -55.83 12.21 27.38
N ALA A 12 -54.63 11.73 27.68
CA ALA A 12 -53.75 11.17 26.67
C ALA A 12 -52.89 10.06 27.26
N TYR A 13 -52.59 9.05 26.45
CA TYR A 13 -51.67 7.98 26.81
C TYR A 13 -50.95 7.47 25.56
N ALA A 14 -49.78 6.86 25.74
CA ALA A 14 -49.03 6.21 24.67
C ALA A 14 -49.24 4.68 24.77
N PRO A 15 -49.95 4.03 23.83
CA PRO A 15 -50.18 2.59 23.86
C PRO A 15 -48.89 1.78 23.72
N SER A 16 -47.94 2.28 22.91
CA SER A 16 -46.58 1.76 22.82
C SER A 16 -45.65 2.86 23.32
N ASN A 17 -45.13 2.67 24.53
CA ASN A 17 -44.38 3.70 25.25
C ASN A 17 -42.93 3.29 25.55
N LYS A 18 -42.51 2.12 25.08
CA LYS A 18 -41.15 1.59 25.19
C LYS A 18 -40.28 2.18 24.09
N LEU A 19 -39.14 2.76 24.46
CA LEU A 19 -38.21 3.42 23.55
C LEU A 19 -36.78 2.91 23.81
N VAL A 20 -36.03 2.65 22.74
CA VAL A 20 -34.65 2.16 22.82
C VAL A 20 -33.66 3.33 22.70
N PRO A 21 -32.62 3.42 23.56
CA PRO A 21 -31.59 4.45 23.44
C PRO A 21 -30.93 4.51 22.04
N GLY A 22 -30.73 5.72 21.53
CA GLY A 22 -30.13 5.96 20.21
C GLY A 22 -31.04 5.67 19.01
N GLN A 23 -32.31 5.34 19.24
CA GLN A 23 -33.29 5.14 18.17
C GLN A 23 -34.06 6.43 17.85
N GLU A 24 -34.36 6.65 16.57
CA GLU A 24 -35.42 7.55 16.13
C GLU A 24 -36.68 6.76 15.80
N THR A 25 -37.83 7.14 16.37
CA THR A 25 -39.10 6.42 16.23
C THR A 25 -40.31 7.33 16.31
N ALA A 26 -41.48 6.83 15.91
CA ALA A 26 -42.75 7.54 16.03
C ALA A 26 -43.50 7.11 17.29
N LEU A 27 -43.58 8.00 18.28
CA LEU A 27 -44.41 7.82 19.47
C LEU A 27 -45.87 8.14 19.13
N ASN A 28 -46.75 7.13 19.16
CA ASN A 28 -48.19 7.32 19.00
C ASN A 28 -48.84 7.65 20.35
N VAL A 29 -49.51 8.79 20.43
CA VAL A 29 -50.24 9.25 21.60
C VAL A 29 -51.73 9.29 21.26
N VAL A 30 -52.53 8.51 21.97
CA VAL A 30 -53.99 8.53 21.86
C VAL A 30 -54.51 9.64 22.75
N VAL A 31 -55.28 10.57 22.18
CA VAL A 31 -55.92 11.67 22.92
C VAL A 31 -57.42 11.44 22.93
N THR A 32 -58.00 11.36 24.12
CA THR A 32 -59.42 11.08 24.35
C THR A 32 -60.07 12.27 25.05
N ASN A 33 -61.24 12.68 24.57
CA ASN A 33 -62.07 13.66 25.25
C ASN A 33 -63.19 12.95 26.01
N TYR A 34 -63.03 12.81 27.33
CA TYR A 34 -64.04 12.21 28.19
C TYR A 34 -65.25 13.11 28.43
N GLY A 35 -65.14 14.41 28.13
CA GLY A 35 -66.12 15.44 28.52
C GLY A 35 -66.11 15.69 30.03
N GLY A 36 -66.06 16.96 30.42
CA GLY A 36 -66.18 17.38 31.81
C GLY A 36 -67.63 17.45 32.28
N ASP A 37 -67.79 17.79 33.56
CA ASP A 37 -69.11 18.00 34.15
C ASP A 37 -69.83 19.16 33.47
N THR A 38 -71.17 19.05 33.40
CA THR A 38 -72.02 20.11 32.87
C THR A 38 -73.00 20.57 33.94
N GLU A 39 -73.24 21.88 33.98
CA GLU A 39 -74.17 22.50 34.90
C GLU A 39 -75.17 23.34 34.12
N TYR A 40 -76.45 23.29 34.50
CA TYR A 40 -77.45 24.21 33.99
C TYR A 40 -77.51 25.44 34.89
N ARG A 41 -77.11 26.61 34.37
CA ARG A 41 -76.92 27.84 35.14
C ARG A 41 -77.83 28.95 34.64
N ARG A 42 -78.42 29.70 35.58
CA ARG A 42 -79.07 31.00 35.27
C ARG A 42 -78.01 32.08 35.29
N PHE A 43 -77.98 32.91 34.25
CA PHE A 43 -76.96 33.95 34.11
C PHE A 43 -77.43 35.33 34.60
N SER A 44 -78.73 35.47 34.91
CA SER A 44 -79.33 36.64 35.57
C SER A 44 -80.52 36.24 36.44
N SER A 45 -80.78 36.99 37.51
CA SER A 45 -81.89 36.79 38.46
C SER A 45 -83.29 36.98 37.84
N THR A 46 -83.38 37.59 36.67
CA THR A 46 -84.63 37.84 35.93
C THR A 46 -85.00 36.74 34.93
N GLU A 47 -84.23 35.66 34.85
CA GLU A 47 -84.38 34.62 33.83
C GLU A 47 -85.22 33.43 34.34
N SER A 48 -86.27 33.06 33.59
CA SER A 48 -87.02 31.82 33.83
C SER A 48 -86.19 30.60 33.43
N ALA A 49 -86.15 29.56 34.27
CA ALA A 49 -85.62 28.27 33.86
C ALA A 49 -86.57 27.67 32.82
N ALA A 50 -86.15 27.62 31.56
CA ALA A 50 -86.90 26.90 30.54
C ALA A 50 -86.78 25.39 30.81
N THR A 51 -87.88 24.66 30.68
CA THR A 51 -87.82 23.19 30.63
C THR A 51 -87.29 22.79 29.25
N LEU A 52 -85.96 22.68 29.13
CA LEU A 52 -85.33 22.15 27.93
C LEU A 52 -85.82 20.71 27.69
N SER A 53 -86.13 20.36 26.44
CA SER A 53 -86.30 18.95 26.09
C SER A 53 -84.99 18.20 26.28
N ASN A 54 -85.07 16.91 26.63
CA ASN A 54 -83.88 16.07 26.83
C ASN A 54 -82.96 16.06 25.60
N GLN A 55 -83.55 16.07 24.39
CA GLN A 55 -82.80 16.11 23.14
C GLN A 55 -82.04 17.43 22.95
N ARG A 56 -82.69 18.58 23.22
CA ARG A 56 -82.04 19.89 23.11
C ARG A 56 -80.95 20.05 24.16
N ARG A 57 -81.20 19.58 25.39
CA ARG A 57 -80.20 19.57 26.46
C ARG A 57 -78.96 18.78 26.07
N SER A 58 -79.14 17.56 25.57
CA SER A 58 -78.03 16.70 25.14
C SER A 58 -77.18 17.29 24.01
N GLN A 59 -77.81 18.01 23.05
CA GLN A 59 -77.08 18.72 22.00
C GLN A 59 -76.19 19.84 22.57
N LEU A 60 -76.74 20.65 23.47
CA LEU A 60 -76.01 21.74 24.11
C LEU A 60 -74.90 21.22 25.03
N GLU A 61 -75.13 20.12 25.76
CA GLU A 61 -74.10 19.42 26.56
C GLU A 61 -72.97 18.87 25.68
N THR A 62 -73.29 18.33 24.51
CA THR A 62 -72.27 17.85 23.55
C THR A 62 -71.41 19.00 23.04
N GLN A 63 -72.01 20.17 22.79
CA GLN A 63 -71.31 21.34 22.30
C GLN A 63 -70.27 21.86 23.30
N VAL A 64 -70.66 22.11 24.57
CA VAL A 64 -69.74 22.61 25.60
C VAL A 64 -68.65 21.61 26.00
N ARG A 65 -68.90 20.30 25.80
CA ARG A 65 -67.92 19.24 26.06
C ARG A 65 -66.99 18.97 24.88
N SER A 66 -67.22 19.56 23.71
CA SER A 66 -66.38 19.33 22.53
C SER A 66 -65.20 20.29 22.50
N ALA A 67 -64.00 19.78 22.21
CA ALA A 67 -62.83 20.61 21.98
C ALA A 67 -62.68 20.84 20.47
N ARG A 68 -62.53 22.10 20.05
CA ARG A 68 -62.33 22.47 18.65
C ARG A 68 -60.89 22.88 18.39
N ASN A 69 -60.46 22.74 17.15
CA ASN A 69 -59.14 23.23 16.70
C ASN A 69 -57.99 22.74 17.59
N VAL A 70 -58.02 21.47 18.00
CA VAL A 70 -57.08 20.92 18.96
C VAL A 70 -55.68 20.85 18.33
N ARG A 71 -54.73 21.54 18.96
CA ARG A 71 -53.31 21.59 18.61
C ARG A 71 -52.48 21.01 19.73
N LEU A 72 -51.63 20.05 19.41
CA LEU A 72 -50.82 19.33 20.37
C LEU A 72 -49.34 19.65 20.22
N THR A 73 -48.65 19.86 21.33
CA THR A 73 -47.19 19.96 21.37
C THR A 73 -46.65 19.04 22.46
N LEU A 74 -45.86 18.04 22.09
CA LEU A 74 -45.22 17.16 23.07
C LEU A 74 -43.88 17.77 23.55
N LYS A 75 -43.63 17.71 24.86
CA LYS A 75 -42.40 18.22 25.50
C LYS A 75 -41.76 17.16 26.37
N SER A 76 -40.46 16.97 26.26
CA SER A 76 -39.71 15.91 26.96
C SER A 76 -39.67 16.08 28.48
N LYS A 77 -39.65 17.32 29.02
CA LYS A 77 -39.69 17.63 30.47
C LYS A 77 -38.65 16.83 31.29
N GLY A 78 -37.46 16.60 30.73
CA GLY A 78 -36.37 15.88 31.40
C GLY A 78 -36.21 14.41 30.97
N ALA A 79 -37.12 13.88 30.16
CA ALA A 79 -36.85 12.63 29.43
C ALA A 79 -35.63 12.82 28.50
N PRO A 80 -34.71 11.85 28.39
CA PRO A 80 -33.55 11.89 27.50
C PRO A 80 -33.98 11.60 26.04
N VAL A 81 -34.92 12.41 25.56
CA VAL A 81 -35.60 12.26 24.28
C VAL A 81 -35.82 13.64 23.68
N ASP A 82 -35.44 13.80 22.42
CA ASP A 82 -35.75 14.96 21.61
C ASP A 82 -37.05 14.72 20.84
N VAL A 83 -37.93 15.72 20.82
CA VAL A 83 -39.19 15.66 20.07
C VAL A 83 -39.00 16.45 18.78
N ASN A 84 -38.94 15.75 17.66
CA ASN A 84 -38.68 16.32 16.33
C ASN A 84 -39.94 16.89 15.69
N THR A 85 -41.11 16.52 16.22
CA THR A 85 -42.41 17.03 15.75
C THR A 85 -42.74 18.35 16.42
N ALA A 86 -43.08 19.35 15.62
CA ALA A 86 -43.55 20.66 16.09
C ALA A 86 -44.99 20.57 16.63
N THR A 87 -45.81 21.61 16.41
CA THR A 87 -47.21 21.57 16.82
C THR A 87 -48.04 20.76 15.82
N LEU A 88 -48.71 19.72 16.30
CA LEU A 88 -49.55 18.83 15.50
C LEU A 88 -51.03 19.21 15.66
N PRO A 89 -51.70 19.72 14.61
CA PRO A 89 -53.15 19.89 14.63
C PRO A 89 -53.85 18.54 14.45
N ILE A 90 -54.80 18.22 15.33
CA ILE A 90 -55.64 17.01 15.23
C ILE A 90 -57.12 17.32 14.93
N GLY A 91 -57.44 18.61 14.74
CA GLY A 91 -58.79 19.08 14.42
C GLY A 91 -59.72 19.04 15.63
N ASP A 92 -61.00 18.84 15.36
CA ASP A 92 -62.02 18.80 16.42
C ASP A 92 -62.06 17.42 17.09
N LEU A 93 -62.24 17.44 18.40
CA LEU A 93 -62.34 16.27 19.27
C LEU A 93 -63.65 16.33 20.07
N PRO A 94 -64.75 15.82 19.49
CA PRO A 94 -66.04 15.75 20.15
C PRO A 94 -66.00 14.95 21.47
N HIS A 95 -67.01 15.15 22.32
CA HIS A 95 -67.19 14.34 23.52
C HIS A 95 -67.26 12.85 23.19
N ALA A 96 -66.63 12.02 24.05
CA ALA A 96 -66.58 10.57 23.95
C ALA A 96 -65.92 10.06 22.66
N THR A 97 -64.98 10.83 22.10
CA THR A 97 -64.17 10.43 20.95
C THR A 97 -62.67 10.46 21.29
N GLN A 98 -61.89 9.76 20.46
CA GLN A 98 -60.43 9.73 20.55
C GLN A 98 -59.78 9.96 19.19
N ARG A 99 -58.54 10.45 19.20
CA ARG A 99 -57.71 10.66 18.00
C ARG A 99 -56.27 10.24 18.29
N ASP A 100 -55.61 9.72 17.26
CA ASP A 100 -54.19 9.39 17.29
C ASP A 100 -53.35 10.61 16.92
N ALA A 101 -52.28 10.83 17.68
CA ALA A 101 -51.29 11.89 17.46
C ALA A 101 -49.89 11.27 17.41
N LYS A 102 -49.26 11.28 16.23
CA LYS A 102 -47.93 10.70 16.03
C LYS A 102 -46.85 11.77 16.16
N PHE A 103 -45.89 11.54 17.05
CA PHE A 103 -44.73 12.41 17.25
C PHE A 103 -43.44 11.66 16.90
N SER A 104 -42.66 12.15 15.94
CA SER A 104 -41.27 11.71 15.74
C SER A 104 -40.42 12.14 16.94
N VAL A 105 -39.72 11.18 17.53
CA VAL A 105 -38.84 11.35 18.69
C VAL A 105 -37.50 10.64 18.48
N SER A 106 -36.42 11.28 18.94
CA SER A 106 -35.06 10.70 18.96
C SER A 106 -34.62 10.48 20.41
N VAL A 107 -34.30 9.26 20.78
CA VAL A 107 -33.82 8.94 22.13
C VAL A 107 -32.32 9.17 22.20
N HIS A 108 -31.83 9.86 23.23
CA HIS A 108 -30.39 10.10 23.41
C HIS A 108 -29.62 8.78 23.47
N GLU A 109 -28.44 8.72 22.85
CA GLU A 109 -27.68 7.47 22.76
C GLU A 109 -27.27 6.93 24.14
N ASN A 110 -26.99 7.81 25.10
CA ASN A 110 -26.61 7.52 26.47
C ASN A 110 -27.79 7.67 27.46
N ALA A 111 -29.04 7.65 26.97
CA ALA A 111 -30.23 7.74 27.81
C ALA A 111 -30.17 6.70 28.93
N THR A 112 -30.40 7.16 30.18
CA THR A 112 -30.52 6.28 31.33
C THR A 112 -31.85 5.54 31.25
N PRO A 113 -31.86 4.20 31.35
CA PRO A 113 -33.11 3.45 31.38
C PRO A 113 -34.00 3.85 32.56
N GLY A 114 -35.31 3.80 32.36
CA GLY A 114 -36.26 4.19 33.38
C GLY A 114 -37.57 4.73 32.80
N THR A 115 -38.48 5.07 33.71
CA THR A 115 -39.77 5.66 33.35
C THR A 115 -39.70 7.17 33.44
N TYR A 116 -40.15 7.86 32.38
CA TYR A 116 -40.14 9.31 32.27
C TYR A 116 -41.52 9.84 31.94
N GLU A 117 -41.84 11.01 32.47
CA GLU A 117 -43.08 11.72 32.18
C GLU A 117 -42.84 12.89 31.23
N MET A 118 -43.25 12.71 29.98
CA MET A 118 -43.35 13.78 29.00
C MET A 118 -44.64 14.61 29.24
N LYS A 119 -44.69 15.82 28.70
CA LYS A 119 -45.86 16.72 28.78
C LYS A 119 -46.45 16.96 27.40
N LEU A 120 -47.64 16.46 27.16
CA LEU A 120 -48.47 16.85 26.02
C LEU A 120 -49.20 18.15 26.36
N VAL A 121 -48.89 19.21 25.62
CA VAL A 121 -49.56 20.50 25.75
C VAL A 121 -50.67 20.54 24.69
N ALA A 122 -51.92 20.41 25.13
CA ALA A 122 -53.09 20.57 24.27
C ALA A 122 -53.58 22.02 24.35
N ARG A 123 -53.72 22.65 23.19
CA ARG A 123 -54.40 23.94 23.01
C ARG A 123 -55.64 23.73 22.17
N TYR A 124 -56.78 24.23 22.61
CA TYR A 124 -58.05 24.06 21.92
C TYR A 124 -58.99 25.22 22.25
N GLU A 125 -59.96 25.41 21.37
CA GLU A 125 -61.07 26.34 21.54
C GLU A 125 -62.29 25.56 22.04
N HIS A 126 -63.07 26.14 22.96
CA HIS A 126 -64.33 25.53 23.40
C HIS A 126 -65.33 26.60 23.83
N ASP A 127 -66.62 26.21 23.80
CA ASP A 127 -67.71 27.02 24.30
C ASP A 127 -67.86 26.77 25.81
N GLU A 128 -67.46 27.72 26.66
CA GLU A 128 -67.61 27.59 28.12
C GLU A 128 -69.10 27.49 28.49
N SER A 129 -69.95 28.26 27.78
CA SER A 129 -71.38 28.24 28.00
C SER A 129 -72.19 28.44 26.72
N VAL A 130 -73.32 27.73 26.63
CA VAL A 130 -74.29 27.89 25.54
C VAL A 130 -75.67 28.11 26.12
N ARG A 131 -76.33 29.21 25.72
CA ARG A 131 -77.68 29.57 26.16
C ARG A 131 -78.74 28.68 25.52
N ASP A 132 -79.94 28.66 26.11
CA ASP A 132 -81.07 27.86 25.62
C ASP A 132 -81.40 28.10 24.13
N ASN A 133 -81.26 29.34 23.66
CA ASN A 133 -81.48 29.75 22.26
C ASN A 133 -80.34 29.34 21.31
N GLY A 134 -79.25 28.75 21.81
CA GLY A 134 -78.07 28.37 21.04
C GLY A 134 -76.99 29.45 20.96
N ASP A 135 -77.18 30.61 21.57
CA ASP A 135 -76.13 31.64 21.61
C ASP A 135 -74.96 31.16 22.46
N VAL A 136 -73.78 31.10 21.86
CA VAL A 136 -72.51 30.83 22.54
C VAL A 136 -72.09 32.07 23.31
N LYS A 137 -71.65 31.89 24.55
CA LYS A 137 -70.96 32.90 25.34
C LYS A 137 -69.63 32.37 25.83
N ASN A 138 -68.59 33.20 25.70
CA ASN A 138 -67.21 32.95 26.11
C ASN A 138 -66.59 31.75 25.35
N GLU A 139 -66.20 32.00 24.09
CA GLU A 139 -65.29 31.09 23.39
C GLU A 139 -63.88 31.33 23.94
N GLU A 140 -63.29 30.30 24.56
CA GLU A 140 -61.99 30.41 25.22
C GLU A 140 -60.93 29.52 24.57
N ASP A 141 -59.75 30.12 24.35
CA ASP A 141 -58.50 29.41 24.10
C ASP A 141 -57.99 28.78 25.40
N LYS A 142 -58.18 27.46 25.54
CA LYS A 142 -57.74 26.72 26.71
C LYS A 142 -56.43 25.99 26.45
N LYS A 143 -55.58 25.93 27.48
CA LYS A 143 -54.31 25.21 27.46
C LYS A 143 -54.24 24.21 28.61
N VAL A 144 -54.21 22.93 28.28
CA VAL A 144 -54.08 21.83 29.24
C VAL A 144 -52.73 21.13 29.05
N LYS A 145 -52.14 20.68 30.17
CA LYS A 145 -50.90 19.89 30.16
C LYS A 145 -51.24 18.48 30.65
N ILE A 146 -51.08 17.50 29.78
CA ILE A 146 -51.42 16.11 30.04
C ILE A 146 -50.10 15.32 30.15
N PRO A 147 -49.86 14.56 31.23
CA PRO A 147 -48.68 13.70 31.33
C PRO A 147 -48.77 12.55 30.34
N VAL A 148 -47.65 12.23 29.68
CA VAL A 148 -47.52 11.06 28.80
C VAL A 148 -46.29 10.27 29.28
N THR A 149 -46.52 9.06 29.76
CA THR A 149 -45.45 8.22 30.30
C THR A 149 -44.75 7.46 29.19
N VAL A 150 -43.41 7.53 29.16
CA VAL A 150 -42.54 6.72 28.30
C VAL A 150 -41.54 5.94 29.15
N VAL A 151 -41.13 4.79 28.65
CA VAL A 151 -40.16 3.90 29.30
C VAL A 151 -38.96 3.78 28.37
N ILE A 152 -37.81 4.26 28.83
CA ILE A 152 -36.55 3.96 28.15
C ILE A 152 -36.12 2.57 28.59
N GLU A 153 -36.09 1.63 27.64
CA GLU A 153 -35.74 0.24 27.91
C GLU A 153 -34.26 0.10 28.25
N GLN A 154 -33.97 -0.92 29.04
CA GLN A 154 -32.61 -1.41 29.12
C GLN A 154 -32.27 -2.10 27.80
N ALA A 155 -31.03 -1.96 27.35
CA ALA A 155 -30.55 -2.62 26.15
C ALA A 155 -29.03 -2.74 26.19
N PRO A 156 -28.46 -3.81 25.61
CA PRO A 156 -27.06 -3.83 25.24
C PRO A 156 -26.75 -2.73 24.22
N ARG A 157 -25.58 -2.10 24.35
CA ARG A 157 -25.08 -1.12 23.38
C ARG A 157 -23.61 -1.35 23.19
N PHE A 158 -23.13 -1.25 21.97
CA PHE A 158 -21.76 -1.57 21.65
C PHE A 158 -21.03 -0.34 21.11
N GLU A 159 -19.76 -0.26 21.46
CA GLU A 159 -18.84 0.76 20.97
C GLU A 159 -17.56 0.07 20.48
N VAL A 160 -16.98 0.60 19.41
CA VAL A 160 -15.65 0.20 18.93
C VAL A 160 -14.62 1.01 19.72
N VAL A 161 -13.81 0.31 20.51
CA VAL A 161 -12.75 0.91 21.34
C VAL A 161 -11.49 1.15 20.52
N SER A 162 -11.08 0.16 19.71
CA SER A 162 -9.94 0.28 18.82
C SER A 162 -10.04 -0.68 17.64
N VAL A 163 -9.36 -0.33 16.55
CA VAL A 163 -9.14 -1.20 15.40
C VAL A 163 -7.66 -1.14 15.05
N GLU A 164 -7.03 -2.31 15.05
CA GLU A 164 -5.61 -2.49 14.75
C GLU A 164 -5.50 -3.49 13.59
N THR A 165 -4.52 -3.31 12.71
CA THR A 165 -4.25 -4.28 11.65
C THR A 165 -2.75 -4.42 11.42
N ASN A 166 -2.30 -5.65 11.14
CA ASN A 166 -0.96 -5.92 10.63
C ASN A 166 -0.97 -6.29 9.13
N ALA A 167 -2.12 -6.16 8.45
CA ALA A 167 -2.23 -6.41 7.03
C ALA A 167 -1.51 -5.31 6.23
N GLN A 168 -0.69 -5.72 5.25
CA GLN A 168 0.04 -4.84 4.34
C GLN A 168 -0.68 -4.70 3.01
N VAL A 169 -0.53 -3.56 2.35
CA VAL A 169 -0.93 -3.39 0.94
C VAL A 169 -0.31 -4.49 0.09
N GLY A 170 -1.14 -5.19 -0.69
CA GLY A 170 -0.73 -6.31 -1.53
C GLY A 170 -0.66 -7.67 -0.82
N GLY A 171 -0.92 -7.73 0.48
CA GLY A 171 -0.79 -8.94 1.28
C GLY A 171 -2.00 -9.27 2.15
N THR A 172 -1.78 -10.26 3.00
CA THR A 172 -2.71 -10.79 4.01
C THR A 172 -2.25 -10.40 5.42
N GLY A 173 -3.18 -10.38 6.36
CA GLY A 173 -2.91 -10.18 7.78
C GLY A 173 -4.17 -10.32 8.62
N THR A 174 -4.14 -9.79 9.83
CA THR A 174 -5.21 -9.84 10.81
C THR A 174 -5.61 -8.43 11.21
N THR A 175 -6.90 -8.13 11.12
CA THR A 175 -7.51 -6.94 11.71
C THR A 175 -8.16 -7.34 13.03
N THR A 176 -7.71 -6.72 14.12
CA THR A 176 -8.29 -6.92 15.45
C THR A 176 -9.20 -5.75 15.78
N VAL A 177 -10.48 -6.05 16.00
CA VAL A 177 -11.48 -5.08 16.45
C VAL A 177 -11.70 -5.29 17.95
N THR A 178 -11.39 -4.27 18.75
CA THR A 178 -11.69 -4.24 20.18
C THR A 178 -12.99 -3.49 20.38
N MET A 179 -13.96 -4.13 21.01
CA MET A 179 -15.29 -3.57 21.23
C MET A 179 -15.70 -3.73 22.69
N ARG A 180 -16.65 -2.90 23.15
CA ARG A 180 -17.16 -2.93 24.53
C ARG A 180 -18.68 -2.82 24.57
N ASN A 181 -19.31 -3.57 25.47
CA ASN A 181 -20.72 -3.36 25.80
C ASN A 181 -20.86 -2.19 26.80
N VAL A 182 -21.32 -1.05 26.31
CA VAL A 182 -21.61 0.20 27.04
C VAL A 182 -23.11 0.39 27.32
N GLY A 183 -23.91 -0.67 27.08
CA GLY A 183 -25.32 -0.72 27.41
C GLY A 183 -25.56 -0.92 28.90
N THR A 184 -26.81 -1.21 29.24
CA THR A 184 -27.21 -1.52 30.63
C THR A 184 -27.59 -2.98 30.84
N GLN A 185 -27.60 -3.76 29.75
CA GLN A 185 -27.91 -5.19 29.76
C GLN A 185 -26.82 -6.01 29.11
N THR A 186 -26.74 -7.27 29.55
CA THR A 186 -25.91 -8.30 28.94
C THR A 186 -26.51 -8.69 27.59
N ALA A 187 -25.67 -8.85 26.58
CA ALA A 187 -26.07 -9.47 25.33
C ALA A 187 -25.73 -10.96 25.36
N PHE A 188 -26.67 -11.80 24.95
CA PHE A 188 -26.49 -13.25 24.86
C PHE A 188 -26.23 -13.65 23.42
N ASP A 189 -25.64 -14.84 23.24
CA ASP A 189 -25.34 -15.45 21.93
C ASP A 189 -24.82 -14.47 20.86
N SER A 190 -23.87 -13.61 21.24
CA SER A 190 -23.47 -12.49 20.40
C SER A 190 -22.53 -12.93 19.28
N SER A 191 -22.69 -12.32 18.11
CA SER A 191 -21.74 -12.39 17.00
C SER A 191 -21.54 -11.02 16.36
N VAL A 192 -20.34 -10.76 15.89
CA VAL A 192 -19.98 -9.48 15.26
C VAL A 192 -19.63 -9.71 13.80
N ALA A 193 -20.48 -9.17 12.92
CA ALA A 193 -20.23 -9.10 11.50
C ALA A 193 -19.43 -7.83 11.19
N LEU A 194 -18.21 -7.99 10.67
CA LEU A 194 -17.37 -6.92 10.18
C LEU A 194 -17.43 -6.91 8.65
N SER A 195 -17.59 -5.73 8.06
CA SER A 195 -17.74 -5.55 6.61
C SER A 195 -16.98 -4.33 6.11
N SER A 196 -16.47 -4.43 4.88
CA SER A 196 -15.84 -3.34 4.13
C SER A 196 -16.71 -3.01 2.94
N GLU A 197 -16.90 -1.71 2.68
CA GLU A 197 -17.58 -1.23 1.46
C GLU A 197 -16.59 -0.98 0.32
N ASN A 198 -15.29 -1.18 0.57
CA ASN A 198 -14.23 -1.03 -0.42
C ASN A 198 -13.62 -2.40 -0.77
N THR A 199 -13.56 -2.73 -2.05
CA THR A 199 -13.02 -3.98 -2.57
C THR A 199 -11.52 -4.15 -2.35
N ASP A 200 -10.79 -3.07 -2.06
CA ASP A 200 -9.36 -3.11 -1.72
C ASP A 200 -9.10 -3.79 -0.37
N VAL A 201 -10.08 -3.80 0.55
CA VAL A 201 -9.94 -4.41 1.88
C VAL A 201 -11.05 -5.44 2.04
N THR A 202 -10.66 -6.71 2.09
CA THR A 202 -11.59 -7.84 2.21
C THR A 202 -11.23 -8.70 3.41
N PHE A 203 -12.19 -9.51 3.88
CA PHE A 203 -12.00 -10.42 5.00
C PHE A 203 -11.98 -11.86 4.50
N GLY A 204 -10.78 -12.47 4.48
CA GLY A 204 -10.51 -13.70 3.75
C GLY A 204 -10.73 -13.51 2.25
N LYS A 205 -11.83 -14.05 1.72
CA LYS A 205 -12.22 -13.96 0.30
C LYS A 205 -13.56 -13.23 0.07
N ALA A 206 -14.08 -12.55 1.09
CA ALA A 206 -15.39 -11.90 1.05
C ALA A 206 -15.33 -10.47 1.58
N ALA A 207 -16.31 -9.64 1.22
CA ALA A 207 -16.44 -8.27 1.73
C ALA A 207 -16.80 -8.20 3.23
N SER A 208 -17.20 -9.33 3.83
CA SER A 208 -17.60 -9.41 5.23
C SER A 208 -17.24 -10.75 5.85
N ALA A 209 -16.95 -10.74 7.15
CA ALA A 209 -16.77 -11.93 7.96
C ALA A 209 -17.45 -11.76 9.32
N SER A 210 -17.86 -12.87 9.94
CA SER A 210 -18.46 -12.87 11.28
C SER A 210 -17.58 -13.60 12.28
N ARG A 211 -17.61 -13.15 13.54
CA ARG A 211 -16.95 -13.80 14.68
C ARG A 211 -17.92 -13.95 15.83
N TYR A 212 -17.90 -15.13 16.45
CA TYR A 212 -18.69 -15.41 17.63
C TYR A 212 -18.06 -14.76 18.87
N ALA A 213 -18.88 -14.06 19.64
CA ALA A 213 -18.48 -13.36 20.86
C ALA A 213 -19.17 -13.92 22.13
N GLY A 214 -20.17 -14.79 21.97
CA GLY A 214 -20.88 -15.45 23.06
C GLY A 214 -21.61 -14.46 23.96
N GLN A 215 -21.67 -14.76 25.26
CA GLN A 215 -22.22 -13.81 26.23
C GLN A 215 -21.30 -12.60 26.40
N TRP A 216 -21.90 -11.41 26.44
CA TRP A 216 -21.21 -10.14 26.54
C TRP A 216 -21.82 -9.26 27.63
N SER A 217 -21.21 -9.34 28.81
CA SER A 217 -21.65 -8.64 30.01
C SER A 217 -21.51 -7.13 29.87
N VAL A 218 -22.28 -6.38 30.66
CA VAL A 218 -22.14 -4.92 30.73
C VAL A 218 -20.70 -4.56 31.12
N ASN A 219 -20.13 -3.57 30.43
CA ASN A 219 -18.73 -3.11 30.54
C ASN A 219 -17.65 -4.10 30.09
N GLU A 220 -17.99 -5.33 29.70
CA GLU A 220 -17.00 -6.28 29.20
C GLU A 220 -16.47 -5.85 27.83
N THR A 221 -15.18 -6.06 27.60
CA THR A 221 -14.48 -5.73 26.37
C THR A 221 -14.03 -7.02 25.69
N ARG A 222 -14.27 -7.14 24.39
CA ARG A 222 -13.91 -8.30 23.56
C ARG A 222 -12.97 -7.87 22.44
N ARG A 223 -11.95 -8.68 22.17
CA ARG A 223 -11.08 -8.57 20.99
C ARG A 223 -11.49 -9.62 19.97
N LEU A 224 -11.74 -9.20 18.74
CA LEU A 224 -12.23 -10.06 17.66
C LEU A 224 -11.27 -9.94 16.48
N GLU A 225 -10.75 -11.07 16.02
CA GLU A 225 -9.71 -11.12 14.99
C GLU A 225 -10.27 -11.60 13.66
N TYR A 226 -10.00 -10.84 12.61
CA TYR A 226 -10.48 -11.09 11.25
C TYR A 226 -9.30 -11.19 10.30
N GLU A 227 -9.16 -12.32 9.62
CA GLU A 227 -8.25 -12.46 8.48
C GLU A 227 -8.62 -11.41 7.43
N THR A 228 -7.66 -10.60 7.02
CA THR A 228 -7.82 -9.42 6.19
C THR A 228 -6.86 -9.50 5.02
N THR A 229 -7.37 -9.28 3.82
CA THR A 229 -6.59 -9.21 2.58
C THR A 229 -6.69 -7.81 2.03
N VAL A 230 -5.56 -7.22 1.68
CA VAL A 230 -5.48 -5.86 1.13
C VAL A 230 -4.93 -5.92 -0.29
N ALA A 231 -5.66 -5.36 -1.24
CA ALA A 231 -5.30 -5.42 -2.65
C ALA A 231 -3.96 -4.71 -2.93
N PRO A 232 -3.16 -5.16 -3.93
CA PRO A 232 -1.94 -4.45 -4.34
C PRO A 232 -2.19 -3.03 -4.86
N SER A 233 -3.40 -2.76 -5.36
CA SER A 233 -3.84 -1.43 -5.80
C SER A 233 -4.26 -0.51 -4.66
N ALA A 234 -4.35 -1.01 -3.44
CA ALA A 234 -4.79 -0.24 -2.28
C ALA A 234 -3.79 0.88 -1.97
N ALA A 235 -4.31 2.06 -1.63
CA ALA A 235 -3.49 3.15 -1.13
C ALA A 235 -3.27 2.98 0.39
N ALA A 236 -2.14 3.45 0.91
CA ALA A 236 -1.83 3.43 2.34
C ALA A 236 -2.62 4.48 3.15
N GLN A 237 -3.95 4.36 3.14
CA GLN A 237 -4.91 5.27 3.77
C GLN A 237 -5.89 4.52 4.69
N SER A 238 -6.74 5.27 5.39
CA SER A 238 -7.80 4.69 6.22
C SER A 238 -9.00 4.27 5.36
N TYR A 239 -9.42 3.02 5.50
CA TYR A 239 -10.60 2.43 4.89
C TYR A 239 -11.75 2.34 5.90
N SER A 240 -12.97 2.67 5.46
CA SER A 240 -14.17 2.60 6.30
C SER A 240 -14.63 1.16 6.43
N LEU A 241 -14.75 0.70 7.68
CA LEU A 241 -15.32 -0.58 8.07
C LEU A 241 -16.63 -0.37 8.82
N SER A 242 -17.48 -1.40 8.78
CA SER A 242 -18.74 -1.43 9.49
C SER A 242 -18.89 -2.69 10.31
N ALA A 243 -19.11 -2.54 11.61
CA ALA A 243 -19.39 -3.61 12.55
C ALA A 243 -20.89 -3.63 12.91
N LEU A 244 -21.49 -4.82 12.89
CA LEU A 244 -22.86 -5.08 13.30
C LEU A 244 -22.87 -6.24 14.29
N VAL A 245 -23.38 -5.99 15.50
CA VAL A 245 -23.53 -7.03 16.52
C VAL A 245 -24.92 -7.63 16.42
N ASN A 246 -25.00 -8.94 16.17
CA ASN A 246 -26.22 -9.72 16.31
C ASN A 246 -26.17 -10.41 17.67
N TYR A 247 -27.26 -10.39 18.43
CA TYR A 247 -27.31 -10.94 19.78
C TYR A 247 -28.74 -11.35 20.15
N GLU A 248 -28.89 -12.09 21.24
CA GLU A 248 -30.17 -12.33 21.91
C GLU A 248 -30.29 -11.45 23.16
N ASP A 249 -31.45 -10.86 23.37
CA ASP A 249 -31.74 -10.11 24.60
C ASP A 249 -31.97 -11.03 25.81
N GLU A 250 -32.32 -10.47 26.97
CA GLU A 250 -32.59 -11.24 28.19
C GLU A 250 -33.76 -12.22 28.06
N ASP A 251 -34.67 -11.99 27.11
CA ASP A 251 -35.83 -12.84 26.83
C ASP A 251 -35.52 -13.90 25.75
N GLY A 252 -34.28 -13.94 25.22
CA GLY A 252 -33.87 -14.85 24.15
C GLY A 252 -34.35 -14.42 22.76
N VAL A 253 -34.71 -13.15 22.58
CA VAL A 253 -35.20 -12.63 21.30
C VAL A 253 -34.02 -12.14 20.45
N PRO A 254 -33.83 -12.67 19.22
CA PRO A 254 -32.77 -12.22 18.33
C PRO A 254 -32.94 -10.76 17.92
N THR A 255 -31.91 -9.96 18.19
CA THR A 255 -31.84 -8.52 17.95
C THR A 255 -30.50 -8.13 17.32
N LYS A 256 -30.40 -6.90 16.81
CA LYS A 256 -29.19 -6.35 16.20
C LYS A 256 -28.89 -4.96 16.77
N SER A 257 -27.60 -4.64 16.88
CA SER A 257 -27.15 -3.30 17.22
C SER A 257 -27.38 -2.32 16.06
N LYS A 258 -27.18 -1.02 16.33
CA LYS A 258 -26.88 -0.07 15.25
C LYS A 258 -25.60 -0.49 14.51
N LYS A 259 -25.50 -0.11 13.23
CA LYS A 259 -24.26 -0.25 12.44
C LYS A 259 -23.22 0.71 13.03
N LEU A 260 -22.08 0.18 13.45
CA LEU A 260 -20.96 0.95 13.99
C LEU A 260 -19.92 1.14 12.90
N THR A 261 -19.57 2.38 12.60
CA THR A 261 -18.56 2.71 11.60
C THR A 261 -17.21 2.96 12.28
N THR A 262 -16.15 2.41 11.71
CA THR A 262 -14.77 2.59 12.18
C THR A 262 -13.81 2.61 11.00
N GLY A 263 -12.57 3.06 11.21
CA GLY A 263 -11.52 3.04 10.20
C GLY A 263 -10.51 1.93 10.45
N VAL A 264 -9.93 1.37 9.39
CA VAL A 264 -8.71 0.56 9.44
C VAL A 264 -7.68 1.14 8.49
N ARG A 265 -6.41 1.22 8.90
CA ARG A 265 -5.32 1.67 8.03
C ARG A 265 -4.32 0.52 7.84
N PRO A 266 -4.31 -0.13 6.66
CA PRO A 266 -3.28 -1.10 6.32
C PRO A 266 -1.88 -0.50 6.43
N LEU A 267 -0.92 -1.36 6.72
CA LEU A 267 0.49 -1.03 6.61
C LEU A 267 0.84 -0.80 5.13
N ALA A 268 1.86 0.02 4.86
CA ALA A 268 2.38 0.19 3.52
C ALA A 268 2.89 -1.16 2.96
N GLU A 269 3.02 -1.23 1.64
CA GLU A 269 3.70 -2.33 0.96
C GLU A 269 5.14 -2.46 1.48
N GLN A 270 5.66 -3.68 1.55
CA GLN A 270 7.05 -3.91 1.93
C GLN A 270 8.00 -3.28 0.90
N SER A 271 9.00 -2.56 1.38
CA SER A 271 10.00 -1.89 0.57
C SER A 271 11.41 -2.31 0.97
N PHE A 272 12.28 -2.37 -0.03
CA PHE A 272 13.70 -2.64 0.11
C PHE A 272 14.45 -1.60 -0.71
N VAL A 273 15.63 -1.21 -0.22
CA VAL A 273 16.54 -0.32 -0.92
C VAL A 273 17.74 -1.12 -1.36
N LEU A 274 18.14 -0.93 -2.61
CA LEU A 274 19.39 -1.43 -3.17
C LEU A 274 20.38 -0.27 -3.21
N ASP A 275 21.49 -0.42 -2.50
CA ASP A 275 22.66 0.44 -2.64
C ASP A 275 23.78 -0.38 -3.31
N ALA A 276 24.12 -0.05 -4.54
CA ALA A 276 25.15 -0.73 -5.30
C ALA A 276 25.92 0.27 -6.13
N GLU A 277 27.24 0.13 -6.18
CA GLU A 277 28.10 0.97 -7.01
C GLU A 277 27.93 0.59 -8.49
N ASP A 278 28.03 1.60 -9.37
CA ASP A 278 28.03 1.37 -10.82
C ASP A 278 29.17 0.42 -11.18
N SER A 279 28.82 -0.81 -11.52
CA SER A 279 29.79 -1.83 -11.90
C SER A 279 30.09 -1.73 -13.39
N THR A 280 31.39 -1.71 -13.74
CA THR A 280 31.81 -1.85 -15.13
C THR A 280 32.04 -3.31 -15.44
N LEU A 281 31.23 -3.85 -16.34
CA LEU A 281 31.34 -5.20 -16.88
C LEU A 281 32.13 -5.16 -18.19
N ARG A 282 32.62 -6.31 -18.63
CA ARG A 282 33.51 -6.37 -19.79
C ARG A 282 33.28 -7.62 -20.62
N VAL A 283 33.14 -7.45 -21.93
CA VAL A 283 32.90 -8.56 -22.87
C VAL A 283 34.01 -9.61 -22.77
N GLY A 284 33.62 -10.88 -22.62
CA GLY A 284 34.53 -12.01 -22.48
C GLY A 284 35.17 -12.16 -21.10
N ARG A 285 34.70 -11.40 -20.10
CA ARG A 285 35.24 -11.42 -18.73
C ARG A 285 34.15 -11.73 -17.71
N GLU A 286 34.55 -12.44 -16.67
CA GLU A 286 33.81 -12.55 -15.42
C GLU A 286 34.08 -11.32 -14.55
N SER A 287 33.06 -10.84 -13.85
CA SER A 287 33.14 -9.67 -12.98
C SER A 287 32.21 -9.86 -11.80
N THR A 288 32.63 -9.37 -10.64
CA THR A 288 31.85 -9.48 -9.40
C THR A 288 31.07 -8.20 -9.19
N ILE A 289 29.76 -8.32 -9.01
CA ILE A 289 28.86 -7.23 -8.67
C ILE A 289 28.54 -7.33 -7.19
N GLN A 290 28.78 -6.25 -6.45
CA GLN A 290 28.52 -6.17 -5.02
C GLN A 290 27.53 -5.05 -4.71
N GLY A 291 26.82 -5.20 -3.61
CA GLY A 291 25.94 -4.16 -3.10
C GLY A 291 25.33 -4.56 -1.77
N THR A 292 24.47 -3.69 -1.26
CA THR A 292 23.79 -3.84 0.01
C THR A 292 22.29 -3.74 -0.20
N ILE A 293 21.54 -4.66 0.38
CA ILE A 293 20.08 -4.61 0.48
C ILE A 293 19.69 -4.17 1.89
N THR A 294 18.90 -3.11 1.98
CA THR A 294 18.32 -2.63 3.24
C THR A 294 16.82 -2.88 3.26
N ASN A 295 16.29 -3.41 4.35
CA ASN A 295 14.85 -3.52 4.56
C ASN A 295 14.27 -2.19 5.06
N ASP A 296 13.59 -1.43 4.20
CA ASP A 296 12.97 -0.13 4.57
C ASP A 296 11.60 -0.31 5.27
N GLY A 297 11.16 -1.57 5.43
CA GLY A 297 9.97 -1.93 6.18
C GLY A 297 8.68 -1.97 5.34
N PRO A 298 7.50 -2.03 5.97
CA PRO A 298 7.25 -1.76 7.39
C PRO A 298 7.35 -2.99 8.31
N GLN A 299 7.74 -4.17 7.82
CA GLN A 299 7.86 -5.38 8.63
C GLN A 299 9.22 -6.05 8.50
N THR A 300 9.56 -6.92 9.45
CA THR A 300 10.70 -7.83 9.36
C THR A 300 10.51 -8.81 8.20
N ALA A 301 11.55 -8.96 7.39
CA ALA A 301 11.60 -9.93 6.30
C ALA A 301 12.36 -11.17 6.77
N HIS A 302 11.66 -12.30 6.92
CA HIS A 302 12.28 -13.57 7.33
C HIS A 302 12.72 -14.37 6.11
N ASP A 303 13.81 -15.12 6.24
CA ASP A 303 14.39 -15.96 5.18
C ASP A 303 14.47 -15.24 3.83
N ALA A 304 14.91 -13.98 3.87
CA ALA A 304 15.07 -13.15 2.70
C ALA A 304 16.16 -13.71 1.78
N VAL A 305 15.83 -13.79 0.49
CA VAL A 305 16.70 -14.24 -0.59
C VAL A 305 16.65 -13.18 -1.69
N LEU A 306 17.82 -12.70 -2.09
CA LEU A 306 17.95 -11.80 -3.23
C LEU A 306 18.05 -12.62 -4.50
N VAL A 307 17.14 -12.37 -5.44
CA VAL A 307 17.14 -13.01 -6.76
C VAL A 307 17.53 -11.98 -7.81
N VAL A 308 18.59 -12.26 -8.57
CA VAL A 308 19.07 -11.41 -9.67
C VAL A 308 18.69 -12.00 -11.03
N SER A 309 18.30 -11.13 -11.95
CA SER A 309 17.97 -11.52 -13.32
C SER A 309 18.43 -10.48 -14.35
N SER A 310 18.76 -10.95 -15.55
CA SER A 310 19.07 -10.12 -16.72
C SER A 310 18.17 -10.50 -17.88
N LYS A 311 17.66 -9.49 -18.60
CA LYS A 311 16.95 -9.70 -19.87
C LYS A 311 17.89 -9.78 -21.07
N SER A 312 19.19 -9.57 -20.87
CA SER A 312 20.19 -9.62 -21.92
C SER A 312 20.59 -11.09 -22.19
N PRO A 313 20.43 -11.60 -23.42
CA PRO A 313 20.72 -13.00 -23.74
C PRO A 313 22.22 -13.36 -23.63
N ASN A 314 23.10 -12.35 -23.67
CA ASN A 314 24.56 -12.52 -23.63
C ASN A 314 25.14 -12.26 -22.22
N THR A 315 24.31 -12.31 -21.19
CA THR A 315 24.70 -12.15 -19.78
C THR A 315 24.47 -13.47 -19.05
N ASN A 316 25.54 -14.10 -18.60
CA ASN A 316 25.47 -15.31 -17.80
C ASN A 316 25.72 -14.96 -16.33
N ILE A 317 24.79 -15.34 -15.45
CA ILE A 317 24.92 -15.13 -14.01
C ILE A 317 25.04 -16.52 -13.39
N LYS A 318 26.19 -16.82 -12.79
CA LYS A 318 26.47 -18.17 -12.28
C LYS A 318 25.56 -18.54 -11.12
N GLU A 319 25.36 -17.61 -10.19
CA GLU A 319 24.50 -17.76 -9.03
C GLU A 319 23.42 -16.69 -9.08
N THR A 320 22.16 -17.09 -9.24
CA THR A 320 21.04 -16.14 -9.38
C THR A 320 20.37 -15.80 -8.05
N GLU A 321 20.77 -16.46 -6.96
CA GLU A 321 20.16 -16.34 -5.64
C GLU A 321 21.22 -16.13 -4.57
N TYR A 322 20.98 -15.21 -3.64
CA TYR A 322 21.85 -14.95 -2.50
C TYR A 322 21.04 -14.85 -1.21
N ALA A 323 21.40 -15.62 -0.19
CA ALA A 323 20.68 -15.64 1.07
C ALA A 323 21.04 -14.41 1.93
N LEU A 324 20.06 -13.55 2.20
CA LEU A 324 20.20 -12.38 3.07
C LEU A 324 19.85 -12.70 4.54
N GLY A 325 19.09 -13.78 4.78
CA GLY A 325 18.69 -14.21 6.12
C GLY A 325 17.48 -13.43 6.65
N THR A 326 17.41 -13.15 7.95
CA THR A 326 16.34 -12.31 8.52
C THR A 326 16.80 -10.86 8.55
N LEU A 327 16.01 -9.96 7.99
CA LEU A 327 16.26 -8.51 7.99
C LEU A 327 15.18 -7.81 8.81
N GLU A 328 15.53 -7.29 9.98
CA GLU A 328 14.64 -6.37 10.72
C GLU A 328 14.50 -5.04 9.96
N ILE A 329 13.62 -4.16 10.43
CA ILE A 329 13.39 -2.86 9.79
C ILE A 329 14.65 -2.01 9.97
N GLY A 330 15.25 -1.59 8.85
CA GLY A 330 16.51 -0.85 8.80
C GLY A 330 17.76 -1.73 8.74
N ASP A 331 17.64 -3.05 8.91
CA ASP A 331 18.77 -3.95 8.77
C ASP A 331 19.20 -4.04 7.31
N SER A 332 20.51 -4.22 7.13
CA SER A 332 21.16 -4.31 5.83
C SER A 332 22.00 -5.57 5.73
N SER A 333 22.09 -6.12 4.51
CA SER A 333 22.92 -7.28 4.21
C SER A 333 23.62 -7.09 2.88
N ASP A 334 24.93 -7.36 2.87
CA ASP A 334 25.75 -7.29 1.68
C ASP A 334 25.60 -8.56 0.85
N PHE A 335 25.61 -8.39 -0.47
CA PHE A 335 25.58 -9.49 -1.44
C PHE A 335 26.68 -9.33 -2.48
N SER A 336 27.01 -10.45 -3.12
CA SER A 336 27.99 -10.49 -4.20
C SER A 336 27.56 -11.54 -5.23
N PHE A 337 27.58 -11.19 -6.51
CA PHE A 337 27.27 -12.09 -7.62
C PHE A 337 28.36 -12.06 -8.68
N SER A 338 28.80 -13.23 -9.14
CA SER A 338 29.69 -13.35 -10.29
C SER A 338 28.90 -13.37 -11.59
N VAL A 339 29.20 -12.41 -12.46
CA VAL A 339 28.52 -12.20 -13.74
C VAL A 339 29.54 -12.26 -14.87
N GLU A 340 29.24 -13.06 -15.90
CA GLU A 340 30.08 -13.22 -17.08
C GLU A 340 29.36 -12.63 -18.31
N MET A 341 30.07 -11.78 -19.06
CA MET A 341 29.62 -11.34 -20.38
C MET A 341 30.20 -12.25 -21.44
N THR A 342 29.36 -12.86 -22.28
CA THR A 342 29.86 -13.73 -23.36
C THR A 342 30.61 -12.91 -24.41
N ASP A 343 31.49 -13.55 -25.20
CA ASP A 343 32.22 -12.88 -26.31
C ASP A 343 31.30 -12.29 -27.39
N SER A 344 30.04 -12.74 -27.46
CA SER A 344 29.02 -12.20 -28.37
C SER A 344 28.25 -11.02 -27.79
N ALA A 345 28.58 -10.56 -26.58
CA ALA A 345 27.95 -9.41 -25.96
C ALA A 345 28.38 -8.10 -26.65
N ASP A 346 27.40 -7.25 -26.97
CA ASP A 346 27.68 -5.88 -27.38
C ASP A 346 27.97 -5.00 -26.17
N ALA A 347 28.92 -4.07 -26.35
CA ALA A 347 29.17 -3.01 -25.38
C ALA A 347 27.96 -2.06 -25.24
N GLY A 348 27.82 -1.46 -24.06
CA GLY A 348 26.77 -0.50 -23.75
C GLY A 348 26.14 -0.72 -22.37
N GLN A 349 25.08 0.04 -22.11
CA GLN A 349 24.36 -0.01 -20.84
C GLN A 349 23.49 -1.28 -20.77
N ARG A 350 23.62 -2.01 -19.65
CA ARG A 350 22.78 -3.15 -19.31
C ARG A 350 22.07 -2.88 -17.99
N GLN A 351 20.87 -3.41 -17.86
CA GLN A 351 20.10 -3.31 -16.63
C GLN A 351 19.95 -4.69 -16.02
N LEU A 352 20.28 -4.78 -14.73
CA LEU A 352 20.05 -5.94 -13.88
C LEU A 352 18.84 -5.65 -12.98
N SER A 353 18.00 -6.67 -12.80
CA SER A 353 16.80 -6.60 -11.98
C SER A 353 16.95 -7.54 -10.80
N TYR A 354 16.80 -6.96 -9.61
CA TYR A 354 16.85 -7.66 -8.33
C TYR A 354 15.45 -7.69 -7.72
N VAL A 355 15.08 -8.83 -7.15
CA VAL A 355 13.84 -9.00 -6.38
C VAL A 355 14.21 -9.68 -5.07
N VAL A 356 13.68 -9.18 -3.96
CA VAL A 356 13.81 -9.84 -2.66
C VAL A 356 12.60 -10.75 -2.48
N GLU A 357 12.85 -12.05 -2.41
CA GLU A 357 11.87 -13.03 -1.95
C GLU A 357 12.01 -13.16 -0.43
N TYR A 358 10.90 -13.13 0.30
CA TYR A 358 10.93 -13.20 1.76
C TYR A 358 9.64 -13.80 2.32
N ARG A 359 9.69 -14.19 3.59
CA ARG A 359 8.51 -14.59 4.35
C ARG A 359 8.10 -13.46 5.30
N ASN A 360 6.84 -13.03 5.21
CA ASN A 360 6.29 -12.00 6.09
C ASN A 360 6.02 -12.53 7.50
N THR A 361 5.57 -11.67 8.43
CA THR A 361 5.28 -12.06 9.82
C THR A 361 4.14 -13.08 9.96
N ASN A 362 3.29 -13.21 8.93
CA ASN A 362 2.18 -14.17 8.92
C ASN A 362 2.61 -15.55 8.39
N GLY A 363 3.85 -15.67 7.90
CA GLY A 363 4.38 -16.92 7.34
C GLY A 363 4.19 -17.07 5.83
N ASP A 364 3.63 -16.07 5.16
CA ASP A 364 3.39 -16.10 3.71
C ASP A 364 4.65 -15.67 2.94
N THR A 365 4.97 -16.38 1.86
CA THR A 365 6.03 -15.99 0.91
C THR A 365 5.57 -14.83 0.04
N GLN A 366 6.41 -13.80 -0.07
CA GLN A 366 6.17 -12.57 -0.80
C GLN A 366 7.38 -12.21 -1.67
N GLN A 367 7.15 -11.35 -2.66
CA GLN A 367 8.19 -10.77 -3.51
C GLN A 367 8.12 -9.25 -3.45
N SER A 368 9.29 -8.60 -3.40
CA SER A 368 9.38 -7.15 -3.51
C SER A 368 9.09 -6.66 -4.93
N LYS A 369 8.91 -5.35 -5.07
CA LYS A 369 9.11 -4.69 -6.38
C LYS A 369 10.53 -4.91 -6.87
N SER A 370 10.70 -4.87 -8.19
CA SER A 370 12.01 -4.96 -8.83
C SER A 370 12.87 -3.73 -8.49
N LEU A 371 14.06 -3.99 -7.98
CA LEU A 371 15.14 -3.02 -7.77
C LEU A 371 16.05 -3.09 -9.00
N LEU A 372 16.36 -1.95 -9.60
CA LEU A 372 17.07 -1.91 -10.87
C LEU A 372 18.46 -1.31 -10.67
N MET A 373 19.47 -1.99 -11.20
CA MET A 373 20.85 -1.50 -11.26
C MET A 373 21.28 -1.42 -12.72
N ASN A 374 21.98 -0.35 -13.09
CA ASN A 374 22.60 -0.24 -14.40
C ASN A 374 24.07 -0.66 -14.29
N ALA A 375 24.58 -1.34 -15.32
CA ALA A 375 25.97 -1.72 -15.44
C ALA A 375 26.46 -1.37 -16.85
N GLU A 376 27.62 -0.74 -16.94
CA GLU A 376 28.24 -0.41 -18.22
C GLU A 376 29.07 -1.61 -18.70
N VAL A 377 28.70 -2.20 -19.84
CA VAL A 377 29.53 -3.22 -20.49
C VAL A 377 30.50 -2.54 -21.44
N LYS A 378 31.79 -2.59 -21.13
CA LYS A 378 32.87 -2.11 -22.01
C LYS A 378 33.21 -3.18 -23.06
N HIS A 379 33.77 -2.73 -24.18
CA HIS A 379 34.29 -3.60 -25.25
C HIS A 379 35.34 -4.59 -24.72
N LYS A 380 35.56 -5.70 -25.44
CA LYS A 380 36.67 -6.62 -25.20
C LYS A 380 38.04 -5.91 -25.33
N GLN A 381 39.08 -6.44 -24.66
CA GLN A 381 40.44 -5.88 -24.60
C GLN A 381 41.42 -7.01 -24.52
N ASN A 382 42.49 -6.78 -25.24
CA ASN A 382 43.69 -7.57 -25.21
C ASN A 382 44.39 -7.30 -23.88
N LEU A 383 44.55 -8.36 -23.08
CA LEU A 383 45.16 -8.30 -21.75
C LEU A 383 46.64 -7.95 -21.84
N PHE A 384 47.29 -8.44 -22.89
CA PHE A 384 48.68 -8.16 -23.19
C PHE A 384 48.78 -7.36 -24.50
N ASP A 385 49.68 -6.39 -24.54
CA ASP A 385 50.17 -5.78 -25.78
C ASP A 385 51.58 -6.30 -26.05
N VAL A 386 51.77 -6.98 -27.18
CA VAL A 386 53.02 -7.64 -27.56
C VAL A 386 53.61 -6.92 -28.77
N THR A 387 54.71 -6.20 -28.56
CA THR A 387 55.38 -5.45 -29.62
C THR A 387 56.82 -5.89 -29.80
N PRO A 388 57.23 -6.34 -31.01
CA PRO A 388 58.63 -6.68 -31.29
C PRO A 388 59.48 -5.43 -31.45
N LYS A 389 60.65 -5.39 -30.79
CA LYS A 389 61.64 -4.30 -30.95
C LYS A 389 62.27 -4.27 -32.34
N SER A 390 62.39 -5.43 -32.98
CA SER A 390 62.90 -5.53 -34.34
C SER A 390 62.01 -6.46 -35.14
N ARG A 391 61.58 -6.01 -36.33
CA ARG A 391 60.66 -6.75 -37.19
C ARG A 391 61.33 -7.39 -38.39
N SER A 392 62.66 -7.30 -38.53
CA SER A 392 63.38 -7.86 -39.68
C SER A 392 64.11 -9.16 -39.32
N LEU A 393 63.94 -10.15 -40.19
CA LEU A 393 64.65 -11.43 -40.18
C LEU A 393 65.14 -11.72 -41.62
N GLU A 394 66.38 -12.15 -41.79
CA GLU A 394 66.88 -12.51 -43.13
C GLU A 394 66.43 -13.93 -43.51
N ALA A 395 66.10 -14.16 -44.79
CA ALA A 395 65.81 -15.51 -45.27
C ALA A 395 67.03 -16.44 -45.07
N GLY A 396 66.83 -17.58 -44.41
CA GLY A 396 67.91 -18.50 -44.04
C GLY A 396 68.71 -18.08 -42.79
N GLY A 397 68.37 -16.95 -42.17
CA GLY A 397 69.01 -16.42 -40.97
C GLY A 397 68.27 -16.80 -39.68
N SER A 398 68.98 -16.68 -38.56
CA SER A 398 68.48 -16.83 -37.20
C SER A 398 68.74 -15.55 -36.42
N LYS A 399 67.77 -15.09 -35.63
CA LYS A 399 67.88 -13.87 -34.85
C LYS A 399 67.05 -13.95 -33.59
N VAL A 400 67.59 -13.43 -32.49
CA VAL A 400 66.82 -13.18 -31.27
C VAL A 400 65.99 -11.91 -31.45
N VAL A 401 64.67 -12.07 -31.46
CA VAL A 401 63.69 -10.98 -31.48
C VAL A 401 63.25 -10.71 -30.05
N THR A 402 63.53 -9.51 -29.54
CA THR A 402 63.03 -9.07 -28.23
C THR A 402 61.59 -8.59 -28.37
N LEU A 403 60.67 -9.22 -27.66
CA LEU A 403 59.28 -8.79 -27.53
C LEU A 403 59.13 -7.95 -26.26
N VAL A 404 58.50 -6.79 -26.40
CA VAL A 404 58.02 -6.00 -25.26
C VAL A 404 56.60 -6.46 -24.98
N VAL A 405 56.38 -7.06 -23.82
CA VAL A 405 55.06 -7.49 -23.35
C VAL A 405 54.60 -6.50 -22.31
N THR A 406 53.46 -5.85 -22.56
CA THR A 406 52.86 -4.87 -21.65
C THR A 406 51.55 -5.40 -21.12
N ASN A 407 51.34 -5.32 -19.81
CA ASN A 407 50.04 -5.57 -19.23
C ASN A 407 49.12 -4.38 -19.55
N ASN A 408 48.17 -4.61 -20.44
CA ASN A 408 47.15 -3.65 -20.84
C ASN A 408 45.82 -3.87 -20.09
N GLY A 409 45.77 -4.83 -19.15
CA GLY A 409 44.66 -5.04 -18.24
C GLY A 409 44.66 -4.08 -17.05
N ASP A 410 43.60 -4.19 -16.23
CA ASP A 410 43.38 -3.36 -15.04
C ASP A 410 43.86 -4.02 -13.73
N GLU A 411 44.39 -5.24 -13.81
CA GLU A 411 44.82 -6.09 -12.68
C GLU A 411 46.29 -6.49 -12.83
N THR A 412 46.92 -6.85 -11.72
CA THR A 412 48.28 -7.41 -11.72
C THR A 412 48.27 -8.88 -12.10
N TYR A 413 49.05 -9.28 -13.10
CA TYR A 413 49.19 -10.68 -13.51
C TYR A 413 50.46 -11.28 -12.97
N ARG A 414 50.39 -12.52 -12.46
CA ARG A 414 51.50 -13.26 -11.84
C ARG A 414 51.73 -14.58 -12.54
N ASN A 415 52.92 -15.17 -12.34
CA ASN A 415 53.25 -16.50 -12.85
C ASN A 415 52.90 -16.65 -14.34
N ILE A 416 53.37 -15.70 -15.16
CA ILE A 416 52.98 -15.60 -16.55
C ILE A 416 53.94 -16.45 -17.38
N ASP A 417 53.44 -17.56 -17.90
CA ASP A 417 54.13 -18.44 -18.84
C ASP A 417 53.69 -18.06 -20.27
N ALA A 418 54.62 -17.53 -21.05
CA ALA A 418 54.41 -17.21 -22.46
C ALA A 418 54.80 -18.43 -23.32
N GLU A 419 53.92 -18.83 -24.24
CA GLU A 419 54.17 -19.91 -25.19
C GLU A 419 54.03 -19.36 -26.62
N ALA A 420 55.11 -19.46 -27.39
CA ALA A 420 55.21 -18.99 -28.76
C ALA A 420 55.15 -20.16 -29.74
N SER A 421 54.35 -20.02 -30.79
CA SER A 421 54.18 -21.00 -31.85
C SER A 421 54.38 -20.36 -33.22
N ALA A 422 55.14 -21.04 -34.08
CA ALA A 422 55.45 -20.55 -35.43
C ALA A 422 55.30 -21.66 -36.46
N ASP A 423 54.61 -21.33 -37.56
CA ASP A 423 54.49 -22.22 -38.71
C ASP A 423 55.57 -21.94 -39.76
N SER A 424 55.91 -23.00 -40.52
CA SER A 424 56.80 -22.89 -41.67
C SER A 424 56.36 -21.75 -42.61
N PRO A 425 57.28 -20.88 -43.05
CA PRO A 425 58.73 -21.04 -43.06
C PRO A 425 59.48 -20.45 -41.85
N LEU A 426 58.76 -20.05 -40.80
CA LEU A 426 59.35 -19.65 -39.53
C LEU A 426 59.55 -20.88 -38.63
N SER A 427 60.55 -20.83 -37.76
CA SER A 427 60.78 -21.83 -36.71
C SER A 427 61.37 -21.17 -35.46
N LEU A 428 60.94 -21.63 -34.29
CA LEU A 428 61.41 -21.16 -32.99
C LEU A 428 62.45 -22.13 -32.44
N ALA A 429 63.51 -21.61 -31.82
CA ALA A 429 64.49 -22.42 -31.10
C ALA A 429 64.14 -22.58 -29.61
N ASP A 430 63.45 -21.58 -29.05
CA ASP A 430 62.84 -21.60 -27.73
C ASP A 430 61.42 -21.07 -27.86
N GLU A 431 60.48 -21.80 -27.28
CA GLU A 431 59.04 -21.59 -27.40
C GLU A 431 58.46 -20.99 -26.12
N THR A 432 59.22 -20.94 -25.01
CA THR A 432 58.67 -20.56 -23.70
C THR A 432 59.42 -19.41 -23.04
N ALA A 433 58.71 -18.54 -22.33
CA ALA A 433 59.32 -17.51 -21.49
C ALA A 433 58.50 -17.29 -20.22
N PHE A 434 59.16 -17.06 -19.08
CA PHE A 434 58.50 -16.80 -17.80
C PHE A 434 58.63 -15.34 -17.39
N ILE A 435 57.52 -14.76 -16.92
CA ILE A 435 57.45 -13.43 -16.33
C ILE A 435 56.81 -13.56 -14.94
N ASP A 436 57.53 -13.12 -13.92
CA ASP A 436 57.12 -13.26 -12.51
C ASP A 436 55.84 -12.49 -12.21
N GLU A 437 55.82 -11.21 -12.57
CA GLU A 437 54.71 -10.29 -12.32
C GLU A 437 54.70 -9.16 -13.35
N LEU A 438 53.51 -8.72 -13.75
CA LEU A 438 53.30 -7.47 -14.47
C LEU A 438 52.13 -6.69 -13.85
N ALA A 439 52.42 -5.54 -13.26
CA ALA A 439 51.39 -4.60 -12.79
C ALA A 439 50.66 -3.92 -13.98
N PRO A 440 49.47 -3.34 -13.77
CA PRO A 440 48.75 -2.60 -14.82
C PRO A 440 49.62 -1.53 -15.48
N GLY A 441 49.78 -1.61 -16.80
CA GLY A 441 50.61 -0.71 -17.60
C GLY A 441 52.12 -0.97 -17.55
N GLU A 442 52.57 -1.96 -16.77
CA GLU A 442 53.97 -2.37 -16.72
C GLU A 442 54.37 -3.16 -17.98
N SER A 443 55.61 -2.98 -18.43
CA SER A 443 56.18 -3.70 -19.56
C SER A 443 57.43 -4.46 -19.16
N THR A 444 57.60 -5.66 -19.71
CA THR A 444 58.83 -6.44 -19.62
C THR A 444 59.29 -6.89 -21.00
N GLU A 445 60.52 -7.38 -21.09
CA GLU A 445 61.13 -7.83 -22.34
C GLU A 445 61.44 -9.32 -22.28
N ILE A 446 60.93 -10.06 -23.27
CA ILE A 446 61.22 -11.48 -23.44
C ILE A 446 61.99 -11.71 -24.75
N PRO A 447 63.11 -12.43 -24.75
CA PRO A 447 63.83 -12.80 -25.96
C PRO A 447 63.20 -14.04 -26.61
N VAL A 448 62.95 -13.99 -27.91
CA VAL A 448 62.46 -15.14 -28.69
C VAL A 448 63.42 -15.39 -29.85
N GLU A 449 64.04 -16.58 -29.90
CA GLU A 449 64.97 -16.93 -30.99
C GLU A 449 64.21 -17.49 -32.19
N LEU A 450 64.18 -16.70 -33.27
CA LEU A 450 63.41 -16.98 -34.48
C LEU A 450 64.35 -17.22 -35.66
N SER A 451 64.04 -18.24 -36.46
CA SER A 451 64.74 -18.54 -37.71
C SER A 451 63.77 -18.59 -38.88
N ALA A 452 64.24 -18.17 -40.07
CA ALA A 452 63.48 -18.28 -41.31
C ALA A 452 64.17 -19.25 -42.26
N SER A 453 63.40 -20.11 -42.94
CA SER A 453 63.93 -20.95 -44.01
C SER A 453 64.61 -20.11 -45.10
N SER A 454 65.68 -20.63 -45.71
CA SER A 454 66.32 -20.01 -46.88
C SER A 454 65.41 -19.96 -48.12
N SER A 455 64.33 -20.74 -48.12
CA SER A 455 63.28 -20.72 -49.14
C SER A 455 62.09 -19.80 -48.80
N ALA A 456 62.14 -19.07 -47.68
CA ALA A 456 61.08 -18.16 -47.29
C ALA A 456 60.93 -17.04 -48.33
N ASN A 457 59.70 -16.75 -48.73
CA ASN A 457 59.43 -15.63 -49.64
C ASN A 457 59.61 -14.31 -48.89
N LEU A 458 60.04 -13.27 -49.58
CA LEU A 458 60.18 -11.93 -48.99
C LEU A 458 58.80 -11.30 -48.76
N LYS A 459 58.25 -11.50 -47.56
CA LYS A 459 56.98 -10.93 -47.09
C LYS A 459 56.93 -10.92 -45.56
N THR A 460 55.88 -10.32 -45.03
CA THR A 460 55.55 -10.41 -43.60
C THR A 460 54.91 -11.76 -43.30
N TYR A 461 55.46 -12.45 -42.32
CA TYR A 461 54.89 -13.61 -41.65
C TYR A 461 54.48 -13.21 -40.23
N SER A 462 53.70 -14.05 -39.57
CA SER A 462 53.42 -13.93 -38.14
C SER A 462 53.76 -15.24 -37.45
N PHE A 463 54.17 -15.13 -36.20
CA PHE A 463 54.10 -16.23 -35.24
C PHE A 463 53.15 -15.79 -34.13
N ASP A 464 52.53 -16.76 -33.47
CA ASP A 464 51.56 -16.47 -32.41
C ASP A 464 52.23 -16.67 -31.05
N ILE A 465 51.83 -15.88 -30.07
CA ILE A 465 52.20 -16.08 -28.67
C ILE A 465 50.94 -16.00 -27.82
N ASP A 466 50.78 -16.93 -26.89
CA ASP A 466 49.76 -16.85 -25.85
C ASP A 466 50.39 -16.93 -24.47
N PHE A 467 49.61 -16.61 -23.44
CA PHE A 467 50.08 -16.48 -22.08
C PHE A 467 49.14 -17.25 -21.15
N GLN A 468 49.69 -18.22 -20.44
CA GLN A 468 49.08 -18.76 -19.25
C GLN A 468 49.48 -17.88 -18.06
N TYR A 469 48.53 -17.43 -17.25
CA TYR A 469 48.80 -16.49 -16.15
C TYR A 469 47.88 -16.73 -14.96
N GLU A 470 48.29 -16.22 -13.80
CA GLU A 470 47.48 -16.16 -12.59
C GLU A 470 46.93 -14.73 -12.42
N ASN A 471 45.61 -14.59 -12.26
CA ASN A 471 44.97 -13.29 -11.98
C ASN A 471 45.08 -12.91 -10.49
N GLU A 472 44.54 -11.75 -10.10
CA GLU A 472 44.59 -11.29 -8.70
C GLU A 472 43.85 -12.22 -7.71
N ASP A 473 42.87 -12.99 -8.18
CA ASP A 473 42.13 -13.98 -7.39
C ASP A 473 42.90 -15.31 -7.21
N GLY A 474 44.07 -15.46 -7.82
CA GLY A 474 44.86 -16.70 -7.79
C GLY A 474 44.39 -17.78 -8.76
N GLU A 475 43.52 -17.44 -9.71
CA GLU A 475 43.03 -18.37 -10.73
C GLU A 475 43.96 -18.40 -11.95
N GLN A 476 44.30 -19.61 -12.39
CA GLN A 476 45.04 -19.86 -13.64
C GLN A 476 44.12 -19.67 -14.86
N LYS A 477 44.54 -18.80 -15.78
CA LYS A 477 43.82 -18.44 -17.02
C LYS A 477 44.75 -18.53 -18.22
N LEU A 478 44.15 -18.66 -19.40
CA LEU A 478 44.84 -18.67 -20.69
C LEU A 478 44.36 -17.47 -21.50
N SER A 479 45.29 -16.70 -22.07
CA SER A 479 44.95 -15.59 -22.95
C SER A 479 44.52 -16.06 -24.33
N GLU A 480 44.04 -15.12 -25.15
CA GLU A 480 44.00 -15.36 -26.60
C GLU A 480 45.42 -15.40 -27.19
N GLN A 481 45.52 -15.86 -28.43
CA GLN A 481 46.76 -15.82 -29.21
C GLN A 481 47.00 -14.43 -29.79
N TYR A 482 48.22 -13.94 -29.63
CA TYR A 482 48.69 -12.64 -30.11
C TYR A 482 49.61 -12.83 -31.32
N PRO A 483 49.17 -12.44 -32.53
CA PRO A 483 50.00 -12.56 -33.71
C PRO A 483 51.09 -11.47 -33.73
N VAL A 484 52.35 -11.89 -33.81
CA VAL A 484 53.52 -11.02 -33.86
C VAL A 484 54.08 -10.97 -35.29
N PRO A 485 54.05 -9.82 -35.98
CA PRO A 485 54.50 -9.71 -37.35
C PRO A 485 56.04 -9.62 -37.47
N VAL A 486 56.60 -10.39 -38.39
CA VAL A 486 58.02 -10.40 -38.75
C VAL A 486 58.17 -10.35 -40.27
N GLU A 487 58.93 -9.37 -40.76
CA GLU A 487 59.28 -9.17 -42.16
C GLU A 487 60.54 -9.97 -42.52
N VAL A 488 60.39 -10.90 -43.47
CA VAL A 488 61.52 -11.64 -44.02
C VAL A 488 62.15 -10.83 -45.16
N THR A 489 63.43 -10.53 -45.00
CA THR A 489 64.24 -9.69 -45.89
C THR A 489 65.34 -10.51 -46.57
N ASP A 490 65.91 -9.98 -47.64
CA ASP A 490 66.96 -10.67 -48.40
C ASP A 490 68.22 -10.86 -47.53
N SER A 491 68.86 -12.02 -47.65
CA SER A 491 70.11 -12.30 -46.93
C SER A 491 71.22 -11.44 -47.52
N SER A 492 71.72 -10.47 -46.75
CA SER A 492 72.79 -9.59 -47.22
C SER A 492 74.17 -10.27 -47.11
N GLY A 493 74.42 -11.28 -47.95
CA GLY A 493 75.66 -12.08 -47.91
C GLY A 493 76.14 -12.64 -49.24
N GLY A 494 76.80 -11.81 -50.07
CA GLY A 494 77.54 -12.26 -51.26
C GLY A 494 78.59 -11.24 -51.73
N GLY A 495 79.87 -11.63 -51.70
CA GLY A 495 81.03 -10.74 -51.83
C GLY A 495 81.28 -10.04 -53.17
N GLY A 496 81.96 -8.89 -53.11
CA GLY A 496 82.43 -8.12 -54.26
C GLY A 496 83.65 -7.27 -53.89
N LEU A 497 84.72 -7.45 -54.65
CA LEU A 497 86.06 -6.89 -54.47
C LEU A 497 86.11 -5.35 -54.41
N SER A 498 87.03 -4.86 -53.60
CA SER A 498 87.73 -3.60 -53.80
C SER A 498 88.16 -3.46 -55.27
N MET A 499 87.55 -2.51 -56.00
CA MET A 499 88.25 -1.86 -57.11
C MET A 499 87.83 -0.40 -57.23
N SER A 500 88.84 0.43 -57.17
CA SER A 500 88.89 1.87 -57.34
C SER A 500 88.20 2.32 -58.63
N LEU A 501 87.42 3.41 -58.55
CA LEU A 501 87.15 4.24 -59.72
C LEU A 501 87.34 5.71 -59.35
N VAL A 502 88.47 6.21 -59.82
CA VAL A 502 88.81 7.63 -59.97
C VAL A 502 87.94 8.23 -61.07
N GLY A 503 87.47 9.46 -60.84
CA GLY A 503 86.94 10.37 -61.85
C GLY A 503 85.43 10.56 -61.70
N GLY A 504 84.88 11.75 -61.44
CA GLY A 504 85.44 13.08 -61.35
C GLY A 504 84.30 14.08 -61.50
N ILE A 505 84.31 15.10 -60.64
CA ILE A 505 83.91 16.49 -60.96
C ILE A 505 82.40 16.81 -61.07
N LEU A 506 81.94 17.53 -60.03
CA LEU A 506 81.23 18.83 -60.05
C LEU A 506 79.82 18.87 -60.70
N ILE A 507 78.76 19.41 -60.06
CA ILE A 507 78.56 20.82 -59.67
C ILE A 507 77.34 20.92 -58.72
N VAL A 508 77.49 21.69 -57.62
CA VAL A 508 76.64 22.80 -57.06
C VAL A 508 75.11 22.71 -57.31
N GLY A 509 74.18 22.89 -56.37
CA GLY A 509 74.16 23.51 -55.04
C GLY A 509 72.72 23.95 -54.72
N LEU A 510 72.53 24.55 -53.53
CA LEU A 510 71.29 25.12 -52.95
C LEU A 510 70.31 24.08 -52.36
N GLY A 511 69.74 24.26 -51.17
CA GLY A 511 69.72 25.42 -50.28
C GLY A 511 68.68 25.15 -49.18
N ILE A 512 68.99 25.66 -47.99
CA ILE A 512 68.27 25.56 -46.72
C ILE A 512 66.91 26.32 -46.78
N VAL A 513 66.05 26.05 -45.77
CA VAL A 513 64.91 26.83 -45.23
C VAL A 513 63.53 26.24 -45.59
N GLY A 514 62.60 25.95 -44.67
CA GLY A 514 62.43 26.17 -43.22
C GLY A 514 61.17 25.40 -42.77
N PHE A 515 61.15 24.72 -41.61
CA PHE A 515 60.76 25.21 -40.28
C PHE A 515 59.47 26.06 -40.23
N LEU A 516 58.61 25.74 -39.23
CA LEU A 516 57.28 26.27 -38.81
C LEU A 516 56.08 25.50 -39.43
N TRP A 517 55.33 24.64 -38.73
CA TRP A 517 54.71 24.65 -37.38
C TRP A 517 53.65 25.74 -37.16
N TYR A 518 52.36 25.37 -37.23
CA TYR A 518 51.25 25.72 -36.30
C TYR A 518 49.96 25.05 -36.83
N ARG A 519 49.45 23.97 -36.23
CA ARG A 519 48.62 23.87 -35.00
C ARG A 519 47.24 24.52 -35.15
N ARG A 520 46.20 23.68 -35.14
CA ARG A 520 45.19 23.72 -34.09
C ARG A 520 44.68 22.32 -33.80
#